data_AF-A0A7X9QTD6-F1
#
_entry.id   AF-A0A7X9QTD6-F1
#
_cell.length_a   1.000
_cell.length_b   1.000
_cell.length_c   1.000
_cell.angle_alpha   90.00
_cell.angle_beta   90.00
_cell.angle_gamma   90.00
#
_symmetry.space_group_name_H-M   'P 1'
#
loop_
_entity.id
_entity.type
_entity.pdbx_description
1 polymer ?
#
loop_
_entity_poly.entity_id
_entity_poly.type
_entity_poly.pdbx_seq_one_letter_code
_entity_poly.pdbx_strand_id
1 'polypeptide(L)'
;MKESDSGRVENQVFSNRVARAEFDENWKTTFSSTGYVIYVALCDKAELVVLLDDGTRKLLVFKKGGEVIVGSGGVSHYSKPHYAIIL
;
A
#
# COMPACT_ATOMS: atom_id res chain seq x y z
N MET A 1 -11.01 15.26 -18.43
CA MET A 1 -9.87 14.70 -19.20
C MET A 1 -9.32 13.58 -18.34
N LYS A 2 -9.42 12.31 -18.76
CA LYS A 2 -8.87 11.19 -17.98
C LYS A 2 -7.35 11.22 -18.15
N GLU A 3 -6.62 11.58 -17.11
CA GLU A 3 -5.19 11.31 -17.06
C GLU A 3 -5.02 9.79 -17.22
N SER A 4 -4.15 9.39 -18.12
CA SER A 4 -3.86 7.98 -18.36
C SER A 4 -3.23 7.40 -17.10
N ASP A 5 -3.91 6.45 -16.45
CA ASP A 5 -3.37 5.62 -15.35
C ASP A 5 -2.05 4.97 -15.79
N SER A 6 -0.92 5.63 -15.56
CA SER A 6 0.41 5.14 -15.92
C SER A 6 0.88 4.19 -14.82
N GLY A 7 0.36 2.97 -14.82
CA GLY A 7 0.78 1.94 -13.88
C GLY A 7 2.22 1.49 -14.15
N ARG A 8 2.98 1.21 -13.10
CA ARG A 8 4.33 0.64 -13.18
C ARG A 8 4.63 -0.30 -12.03
N VAL A 9 5.55 -1.25 -12.24
CA VAL A 9 6.16 -1.99 -11.12
C VAL A 9 7.02 -1.00 -10.33
N GLU A 10 6.67 -0.76 -9.08
CA GLU A 10 7.29 0.26 -8.24
C GLU A 10 8.39 -0.37 -7.38
N ASN A 11 9.55 0.26 -7.37
CA ASN A 11 10.68 -0.17 -6.54
C ASN A 11 10.81 0.65 -5.25
N GLN A 12 10.02 1.71 -5.10
CA GLN A 12 9.88 2.44 -3.86
C GLN A 12 9.10 1.58 -2.85
N VAL A 13 9.74 1.27 -1.72
CA VAL A 13 9.21 0.36 -0.68
C VAL A 13 8.88 1.07 0.62
N PHE A 14 8.93 2.40 0.62
CA PHE A 14 8.74 3.21 1.81
C PHE A 14 8.09 4.54 1.47
N SER A 15 7.20 4.98 2.35
CA SER A 15 6.66 6.33 2.39
C SER A 15 6.52 6.77 3.83
N ASN A 16 6.77 8.04 4.12
CA ASN A 16 6.43 8.71 5.38
C ASN A 16 5.35 9.78 5.18
N ARG A 17 4.63 9.73 4.05
CA ARG A 17 3.66 10.73 3.62
C ARG A 17 2.25 10.18 3.49
N VAL A 18 2.00 8.96 3.96
CA VAL A 18 0.67 8.34 3.85
C VAL A 18 -0.26 9.00 4.85
N ALA A 19 -1.25 9.75 4.36
CA ALA A 19 -2.29 10.36 5.18
C ALA A 19 -3.40 9.35 5.50
N ARG A 20 -3.73 8.46 4.55
CA ARG A 20 -4.72 7.39 4.72
C ARG A 20 -4.35 6.17 3.87
N ALA A 21 -4.62 4.98 4.39
CA ALA A 21 -4.49 3.71 3.71
C ALA A 21 -5.82 2.95 3.78
N GLU A 22 -6.32 2.51 2.63
CA GLU A 22 -7.58 1.78 2.48
C GLU A 22 -7.27 0.43 1.83
N PHE A 23 -7.50 -0.64 2.59
CA PHE A 23 -7.25 -2.02 2.17
C PHE A 23 -8.58 -2.64 1.72
N ASP A 24 -8.54 -3.45 0.66
CA ASP A 24 -9.68 -4.28 0.27
C ASP A 24 -9.90 -5.45 1.26
N GLU A 25 -10.85 -6.34 0.95
CA GLU A 25 -11.15 -7.51 1.78
C GLU A 25 -10.09 -8.64 1.72
N ASN A 26 -9.06 -8.49 0.90
CA ASN A 26 -8.06 -9.53 0.64
C ASN A 26 -6.85 -9.45 1.58
N TRP A 27 -6.97 -8.78 2.72
CA TRP A 27 -5.87 -8.58 3.66
C TRP A 27 -6.15 -9.21 5.02
N LYS A 28 -5.11 -9.81 5.59
CA LYS A 28 -5.07 -10.19 7.01
C LYS A 28 -4.31 -9.14 7.80
N THR A 29 -4.93 -8.61 8.84
CA THR A 29 -4.31 -7.67 9.77
C THR A 29 -3.68 -8.40 10.96
N THR A 30 -2.44 -8.02 11.31
CA THR A 30 -1.70 -8.51 12.47
C THR A 30 -1.09 -7.33 13.22
N PHE A 31 -1.17 -7.34 14.55
CA PHE A 31 -0.56 -6.32 15.40
C PHE A 31 0.79 -6.82 15.93
N SER A 32 1.86 -6.06 15.72
CA SER A 32 3.17 -6.39 16.27
C SER A 32 3.27 -5.95 17.74
N SER A 33 4.11 -6.64 18.52
CA SER A 33 4.46 -6.22 19.88
C SER A 33 5.21 -4.88 19.93
N THR A 34 5.76 -4.43 18.80
CA THR A 34 6.48 -3.17 18.63
C THR A 34 5.59 -2.01 18.18
N GLY A 35 4.27 -2.20 18.09
CA GLY A 35 3.30 -1.16 17.78
C GLY A 35 3.05 -0.90 16.29
N TYR A 36 3.56 -1.78 15.40
CA TYR A 36 3.25 -1.74 13.99
C TYR A 36 1.98 -2.54 13.68
N VAL A 37 1.26 -2.11 12.64
CA VAL A 37 0.19 -2.90 12.04
C VAL A 37 0.72 -3.50 10.74
N ILE A 38 0.63 -4.82 10.63
CA ILE A 38 1.13 -5.58 9.48
C ILE A 38 -0.08 -6.14 8.74
N TYR A 39 -0.17 -5.83 7.45
CA TYR A 39 -1.18 -6.35 6.54
C TYR A 39 -0.53 -7.35 5.59
N VAL A 40 -1.12 -8.53 5.46
CA VAL A 40 -0.64 -9.59 4.57
C VAL A 40 -1.71 -9.93 3.53
N ALA A 41 -1.36 -9.84 2.25
CA ALA A 41 -2.22 -10.19 1.14
C ALA A 41 -2.57 -11.69 1.15
N LEU A 42 -3.87 -12.00 1.17
CA LEU A 42 -4.41 -13.35 1.21
C LEU A 42 -4.48 -14.01 -0.17
N CYS A 43 -4.58 -13.20 -1.22
CA CYS A 43 -4.68 -13.64 -2.61
C CYS A 43 -3.85 -12.74 -3.53
N ASP A 44 -3.76 -13.14 -4.80
CA ASP A 44 -3.19 -12.28 -5.84
C ASP A 44 -4.15 -11.15 -6.18
N LYS A 45 -3.59 -9.99 -6.54
CA LYS A 45 -4.33 -8.75 -6.79
C LYS A 45 -5.01 -8.19 -5.55
N ALA A 46 -4.41 -8.35 -4.38
CA ALA A 46 -4.83 -7.62 -3.18
C ALA A 46 -4.54 -6.13 -3.37
N GLU A 47 -5.57 -5.30 -3.19
CA GLU A 47 -5.52 -3.87 -3.49
C GLU A 47 -5.39 -3.04 -2.22
N LEU A 48 -4.59 -1.97 -2.32
CA LEU A 48 -4.41 -0.95 -1.31
C LEU A 48 -4.45 0.42 -1.97
N VAL A 49 -5.37 1.28 -1.56
CA VAL A 49 -5.39 2.69 -1.98
C VAL A 49 -4.72 3.53 -0.90
N VAL A 50 -3.71 4.30 -1.29
CA VAL A 50 -3.05 5.27 -0.41
C VAL A 50 -3.38 6.70 -0.84
N LEU A 51 -3.77 7.53 0.12
CA LEU A 51 -3.83 8.98 0.00
C LEU A 51 -2.56 9.56 0.62
N LEU A 52 -1.82 10.35 -0.16
CA LEU A 52 -0.62 11.05 0.31
C LEU A 52 -0.99 12.44 0.86
N ASP A 53 -0.07 13.00 1.64
CA ASP A 53 -0.18 14.34 2.24
C ASP A 53 -0.36 15.49 1.22
N ASP A 54 0.17 15.32 0.01
CA ASP A 54 0.01 16.24 -1.11
C ASP A 54 -1.34 16.08 -1.86
N GLY A 55 -2.20 15.16 -1.41
CA GLY A 55 -3.50 14.86 -2.03
C GLY A 55 -3.43 13.83 -3.15
N THR A 56 -2.24 13.39 -3.56
CA THR A 56 -2.08 12.34 -4.57
C THR A 56 -2.67 11.02 -4.07
N ARG A 57 -3.36 10.31 -4.96
CA ARG A 57 -3.89 8.97 -4.68
C ARG A 57 -3.14 7.94 -5.51
N LYS A 58 -2.82 6.81 -4.89
CA LYS A 58 -2.23 5.68 -5.60
C LYS A 58 -2.96 4.39 -5.27
N LEU A 59 -3.20 3.57 -6.28
CA LEU A 59 -3.58 2.18 -6.14
C LEU A 59 -2.32 1.31 -6.17
N LEU A 60 -2.10 0.56 -5.11
CA LEU A 60 -1.04 -0.42 -4.99
C LEU A 60 -1.63 -1.83 -5.07
N VAL A 61 -1.04 -2.69 -5.90
CA VAL A 61 -1.53 -4.05 -6.14
C VAL A 61 -0.45 -5.06 -5.80
N PHE A 62 -0.78 -6.02 -4.95
CA PHE A 62 0.14 -7.02 -4.41
C PHE A 62 -0.23 -8.43 -4.86
N LYS A 63 0.79 -9.29 -4.93
CA LYS A 63 0.62 -10.74 -5.01
C LYS A 63 0.30 -11.32 -3.63
N LYS A 64 -0.21 -12.55 -3.60
CA LYS A 64 -0.41 -13.30 -2.36
C LYS A 64 0.87 -13.33 -1.52
N GLY A 65 0.74 -13.07 -0.23
CA GLY A 65 1.86 -12.98 0.72
C GLY A 65 2.59 -11.63 0.70
N GLY A 66 2.19 -10.69 -0.17
CA GLY A 66 2.68 -9.31 -0.11
C GLY A 66 2.33 -8.67 1.23
N GLU A 67 3.30 -7.97 1.81
CA GLU A 67 3.18 -7.31 3.11
C GLU A 67 3.17 -5.80 2.97
N VAL A 68 2.37 -5.16 3.84
CA VAL A 68 2.38 -3.72 4.10
C VAL A 68 2.49 -3.50 5.60
N ILE A 69 3.52 -2.76 6.03
CA ILE A 69 3.77 -2.47 7.43
C ILE A 69 3.50 -0.99 7.68
N VAL A 70 2.51 -0.70 8.51
CA VAL A 70 2.08 0.66 8.85
C VAL A 70 2.58 1.01 10.25
N GLY A 71 3.31 2.12 10.33
CA GLY A 71 3.76 2.74 11.57
C GLY A 71 3.04 4.07 11.83
N SER A 72 3.52 4.82 12.81
CA SER A 72 3.02 6.16 13.12
C SER A 72 3.51 7.21 12.12
N GLY A 73 2.85 8.38 12.08
CA GLY A 73 3.33 9.54 11.32
C GLY A 73 3.37 9.35 9.80
N GLY A 74 2.47 8.52 9.25
CA GLY A 74 2.40 8.26 7.81
C GLY A 74 3.48 7.32 7.28
N VAL A 75 4.22 6.66 8.18
CA VAL A 75 5.19 5.61 7.84
C VAL A 75 4.47 4.37 7.32
N SER A 76 4.84 3.94 6.11
CA SER A 76 4.38 2.71 5.49
C SER A 76 5.52 2.07 4.71
N HIS A 77 5.70 0.76 4.91
CA HIS A 77 6.63 -0.06 4.13
C HIS A 77 5.85 -1.05 3.26
N TYR A 78 6.36 -1.30 2.06
CA TYR A 78 5.72 -2.15 1.07
C TYR A 78 6.69 -3.25 0.62
N SER A 79 6.26 -4.49 0.67
CA SER A 79 7.01 -5.61 0.09
C SER A 79 7.13 -5.49 -1.44
N LYS A 80 8.12 -6.18 -2.02
CA LYS A 80 8.32 -6.28 -3.47
C LYS A 80 7.99 -7.68 -3.98
N PRO A 81 7.59 -7.81 -5.25
CA PRO A 81 7.17 -6.73 -6.15
C PRO A 81 5.74 -6.27 -5.83
N HIS A 82 5.45 -5.00 -6.04
CA HIS A 82 4.09 -4.50 -6.13
C HIS A 82 3.95 -3.56 -7.34
N TYR A 83 2.71 -3.44 -7.83
CA TYR A 83 2.38 -2.54 -8.91
C TYR A 83 1.76 -1.26 -8.33
N ALA A 84 2.09 -0.11 -8.87
CA ALA A 84 1.54 1.17 -8.44
C ALA A 84 0.92 1.92 -9.62
N ILE A 85 -0.26 2.47 -9.41
CA ILE A 85 -1.02 3.29 -10.36
C ILE A 85 -1.35 4.61 -9.66
N ILE A 86 -1.08 5.74 -10.29
CA ILE A 86 -1.54 7.05 -9.82
C ILE A 86 -2.98 7.23 -10.30
N LEU A 87 -3.88 7.61 -9.40
CA LEU A 87 -5.33 7.77 -9.64
C LEU A 87 -5.73 9.24 -9.81
#